data_AF-A0A661ZNW2-F1
#
_entry.id   AF-A0A661ZNW2-F1
#
_cell.length_a   1.000
_cell.length_b   1.000
_cell.length_c   1.000
_cell.angle_alpha   90.00
_cell.angle_beta   90.00
_cell.angle_gamma   90.00
#
_symmetry.space_group_name_H-M   'P 1'
#
loop_
_entity.id
_entity.type
_entity.pdbx_description
1 polymer ?
#
loop_
_entity_poly.entity_id
_entity_poly.type
_entity_poly.pdbx_seq_one_letter_code
_entity_poly.pdbx_strand_id
1 'polypeptide(L)'
;MTKWILSTIIGVLFIFSAPQKANACEIEFEILKGKKEVYNVGDTIIVKAIVALTHRSCPVALKKTKFKTNGMKVIQSTGWKKLSENDYERKLKIVITGAKGDKVSINAIRECEKDGGFGSMKLETTPIE
;
A
#
# COMPACT_ATOMS: atom_id res chain seq x y z
N MET A 1 15.93 -28.76 -44.49
CA MET A 1 16.47 -27.89 -43.42
C MET A 1 15.35 -27.22 -42.62
N THR A 2 14.37 -27.99 -42.13
CA THR A 2 13.14 -27.42 -41.51
C THR A 2 12.73 -28.12 -40.21
N LYS A 3 13.36 -29.26 -39.87
CA LYS A 3 13.03 -30.04 -38.66
C LYS A 3 13.79 -29.63 -37.40
N TRP A 4 14.88 -28.86 -37.53
CA TRP A 4 15.70 -28.44 -36.39
C TRP A 4 15.26 -27.12 -35.74
N ILE A 5 14.42 -26.34 -36.42
CA ILE A 5 13.90 -25.06 -35.90
C ILE A 5 12.67 -25.31 -34.99
N LEU A 6 11.90 -26.38 -35.24
CA LEU A 6 10.72 -26.71 -34.42
C LEU A 6 11.07 -27.19 -33.01
N SER A 7 12.23 -27.83 -32.82
CA SER A 7 12.65 -28.37 -31.52
C SER A 7 13.11 -27.27 -30.56
N THR A 8 13.67 -26.17 -31.09
CA THR A 8 14.18 -25.06 -30.27
C THR A 8 13.07 -24.15 -29.74
N ILE A 9 11.89 -24.13 -30.37
CA ILE A 9 10.73 -23.31 -29.95
C ILE A 9 10.03 -23.93 -28.72
N ILE A 10 10.08 -25.26 -28.56
CA ILE A 10 9.46 -25.97 -27.43
C ILE A 10 10.28 -25.85 -26.14
N GLY A 11 11.61 -25.65 -26.22
CA GLY A 11 12.48 -25.51 -25.04
C GLY A 11 12.41 -24.14 -24.35
N VAL A 12 11.97 -23.09 -25.05
CA VAL A 12 11.95 -21.70 -24.53
C VAL A 12 10.66 -21.37 -23.77
N LEU A 13 9.62 -22.21 -23.86
CA LEU A 13 8.30 -21.91 -23.30
C LEU A 13 8.15 -22.22 -21.79
N PHE A 14 9.16 -22.80 -21.13
CA PHE A 14 9.06 -23.28 -19.74
C PHE A 14 9.64 -22.35 -18.65
N ILE A 15 10.11 -21.13 -19.00
CA ILE A 15 10.88 -20.30 -18.07
C ILE A 15 10.02 -19.30 -17.24
N PHE A 16 8.71 -19.18 -17.45
CA PHE A 16 7.92 -18.08 -16.86
C PHE A 16 7.00 -18.43 -15.68
N SER A 17 7.11 -19.60 -15.06
CA SER A 17 6.27 -19.98 -13.91
C SER A 17 6.93 -19.67 -12.56
N ALA A 18 7.36 -18.42 -12.34
CA ALA A 18 7.76 -18.01 -11.00
C ALA A 18 6.50 -17.90 -10.09
N PRO A 19 6.47 -18.53 -8.91
CA PRO A 19 5.35 -18.39 -7.99
C PRO A 19 5.24 -16.94 -7.52
N GLN A 20 4.17 -16.26 -7.92
CA GLN A 20 3.85 -14.93 -7.41
C GLN A 20 3.42 -15.08 -5.95
N LYS A 21 4.16 -14.45 -5.03
CA LYS A 21 3.74 -14.36 -3.63
C LYS A 21 2.47 -13.51 -3.56
N ALA A 22 1.33 -14.16 -3.45
CA ALA A 22 0.05 -13.50 -3.21
C ALA A 22 -0.04 -13.12 -1.73
N ASN A 23 -0.10 -11.82 -1.43
CA ASN A 23 -0.38 -11.35 -0.08
C ASN A 23 -1.84 -11.69 0.30
N ALA A 24 -2.09 -11.98 1.58
CA ALA A 24 -3.43 -12.23 2.13
C ALA A 24 -4.37 -11.01 2.07
N CYS A 25 -3.79 -9.83 2.00
CA CYS A 25 -4.52 -8.61 1.72
C CYS A 25 -3.64 -7.59 1.01
N GLU A 26 -4.29 -6.78 0.19
CA GLU A 26 -3.70 -5.64 -0.49
C GLU A 26 -4.10 -4.37 0.25
N ILE A 27 -3.16 -3.43 0.38
CA ILE A 27 -3.41 -2.17 1.06
C ILE A 27 -2.98 -1.02 0.15
N GLU A 28 -3.94 -0.18 -0.18
CA GLU A 28 -3.74 0.96 -1.06
C GLU A 28 -4.05 2.28 -0.35
N PHE A 29 -3.47 3.36 -0.86
CA PHE A 29 -3.69 4.71 -0.37
C PHE A 29 -4.14 5.63 -1.51
N GLU A 30 -5.13 6.47 -1.22
CA GLU A 30 -5.64 7.47 -2.14
C GLU A 30 -5.75 8.82 -1.43
N ILE A 31 -5.25 9.90 -2.04
CA ILE A 31 -5.37 11.25 -1.49
C ILE A 31 -6.71 11.84 -1.92
N LEU A 32 -7.62 12.02 -0.96
CA LEU A 32 -8.96 12.56 -1.21
C LEU A 32 -9.00 14.09 -1.21
N LYS A 33 -8.14 14.73 -0.41
CA LYS A 33 -8.09 16.19 -0.29
C LYS A 33 -6.67 16.66 0.02
N GLY A 34 -6.32 17.79 -0.60
CA GLY A 34 -5.03 18.45 -0.40
C GLY A 34 -3.91 17.87 -1.25
N LYS A 35 -4.22 17.22 -2.38
CA LYS A 35 -3.20 16.70 -3.31
C LYS A 35 -2.34 17.85 -3.84
N LYS A 36 -1.03 17.72 -3.69
CA LYS A 36 0.01 18.61 -4.23
C LYS A 36 1.15 17.77 -4.82
N GLU A 37 1.95 18.38 -5.67
CA GLU A 37 3.20 17.77 -6.16
C GLU A 37 4.28 17.76 -5.07
N VAL A 38 4.44 18.89 -4.36
CA VAL A 38 5.36 19.05 -3.23
C VAL A 38 4.61 19.59 -2.02
N TYR A 39 4.86 19.02 -0.86
CA TYR A 39 4.24 19.42 0.41
C TYR A 39 5.20 20.22 1.29
N ASN A 40 4.63 21.06 2.14
CA ASN A 40 5.35 21.80 3.16
C ASN A 40 4.99 21.31 4.57
N VAL A 41 5.88 21.55 5.53
CA VAL A 41 5.58 21.32 6.95
C VAL A 41 4.33 22.10 7.36
N GLY A 42 3.42 21.43 8.08
CA GLY A 42 2.13 21.97 8.48
C GLY A 42 1.00 21.73 7.48
N ASP A 43 1.30 21.34 6.24
CA ASP A 43 0.26 20.95 5.29
C ASP A 43 -0.57 19.78 5.83
N THR A 44 -1.87 19.83 5.57
CA THR A 44 -2.81 18.79 6.00
C THR A 44 -3.44 18.13 4.78
N ILE A 45 -3.43 16.80 4.77
CA ILE A 45 -4.06 15.97 3.74
C ILE A 45 -5.09 15.01 4.36
N ILE A 46 -6.06 14.62 3.54
CA ILE A 46 -6.98 13.53 3.86
C ILE A 46 -6.67 12.37 2.93
N VAL A 47 -6.25 11.26 3.52
CA VAL A 47 -5.89 10.03 2.81
C VAL A 47 -6.92 8.95 3.13
N LYS A 48 -7.39 8.25 2.11
CA LYS A 48 -8.15 7.00 2.25
C LYS A 48 -7.16 5.85 2.22
N ALA A 49 -7.21 4.99 3.22
CA ALA A 49 -6.55 3.69 3.20
C ALA A 49 -7.60 2.63 2.86
N ILE A 50 -7.36 1.84 1.82
CA ILE A 50 -8.23 0.75 1.38
C ILE A 50 -7.50 -0.56 1.69
N VAL A 51 -8.22 -1.52 2.29
CA VAL A 51 -7.74 -2.88 2.51
C VAL A 51 -8.66 -3.80 1.73
N ALA A 52 -8.12 -4.46 0.72
CA ALA A 52 -8.79 -5.49 -0.05
C ALA A 52 -8.32 -6.87 0.45
N LEU A 53 -9.24 -7.68 0.97
CA LEU A 53 -8.95 -9.03 1.43
C LEU A 53 -8.96 -9.99 0.23
N THR A 54 -7.82 -10.59 -0.08
CA THR A 54 -7.72 -11.58 -1.17
C THR A 54 -8.21 -12.96 -0.73
N HIS A 55 -8.21 -13.23 0.58
CA HIS A 55 -8.87 -14.38 1.19
C HIS A 55 -10.21 -13.99 1.83
N ARG A 56 -11.24 -14.83 1.69
CA ARG A 56 -12.63 -14.54 2.15
C ARG A 56 -12.84 -14.51 3.67
N SER A 57 -11.81 -14.83 4.47
CA SER A 57 -11.91 -14.81 5.93
C SER A 57 -10.55 -14.55 6.56
N CYS A 58 -10.29 -13.29 6.90
CA CYS A 58 -9.17 -12.92 7.76
C CYS A 58 -9.67 -12.85 9.20
N PRO A 59 -9.28 -13.77 10.11
CA PRO A 59 -9.70 -13.69 11.51
C PRO A 59 -9.06 -12.48 12.23
N VAL A 60 -8.04 -11.88 11.63
CA VAL A 60 -7.41 -10.66 12.14
C VAL A 60 -8.37 -9.49 11.97
N ALA A 61 -8.71 -8.83 13.08
CA ALA A 61 -9.53 -7.62 13.05
C ALA A 61 -8.83 -6.49 12.28
N LEU A 62 -9.59 -5.71 11.48
CA LEU A 62 -9.05 -4.55 10.75
C LEU A 62 -8.38 -3.50 11.65
N LYS A 63 -8.77 -3.44 12.92
CA LYS A 63 -8.15 -2.56 13.92
C LYS A 63 -6.67 -2.90 14.20
N LYS A 64 -6.20 -4.11 13.86
CA LYS A 64 -4.79 -4.51 14.01
C LYS A 64 -3.87 -3.99 12.90
N THR A 65 -4.40 -3.33 11.86
CA THR A 65 -3.56 -2.64 10.86
C THR A 65 -2.77 -1.51 11.53
N LYS A 66 -1.44 -1.61 11.49
CA LYS A 66 -0.50 -0.62 12.05
C LYS A 66 -0.13 0.39 10.97
N PHE A 67 -0.15 1.68 11.30
CA PHE A 67 0.34 2.75 10.43
C PHE A 67 1.68 3.25 10.97
N LYS A 68 2.74 3.12 10.18
CA LYS A 68 4.05 3.70 10.46
C LYS A 68 4.25 4.91 9.57
N THR A 69 4.53 6.06 10.16
CA THR A 69 4.78 7.30 9.41
C THR A 69 6.23 7.74 9.55
N ASN A 70 6.77 8.36 8.51
CA ASN A 70 8.03 9.09 8.54
C ASN A 70 7.80 10.51 8.03
N GLY A 71 8.10 11.50 8.87
CA GLY A 71 7.84 12.92 8.63
C GLY A 71 6.37 13.30 8.44
N MET A 72 5.49 12.50 9.02
CA MET A 72 4.05 12.78 9.06
C MET A 72 3.48 12.38 10.42
N LYS A 73 2.35 12.98 10.79
CA LYS A 73 1.56 12.61 11.96
C LYS A 73 0.09 12.43 11.60
N VAL A 74 -0.48 11.30 12.00
CA VAL A 74 -1.93 11.08 11.91
C VAL A 74 -2.59 11.82 13.07
N ILE A 75 -3.38 12.85 12.78
CA ILE A 75 -4.05 13.68 13.79
C ILE A 75 -5.50 13.25 14.04
N GLN A 76 -6.12 12.60 13.06
CA GLN A 76 -7.48 12.07 13.19
C GLN A 76 -7.65 10.88 12.27
N SER A 77 -8.53 9.96 12.64
CA SER A 77 -8.93 8.87 11.76
C SER A 77 -10.37 8.44 12.00
N THR A 78 -11.01 7.92 10.96
CA THR A 78 -12.32 7.28 11.10
C THR A 78 -12.16 5.82 11.51
N GLY A 79 -13.25 5.21 11.95
CA GLY A 79 -13.37 3.76 11.95
C GLY A 79 -13.26 3.18 10.54
N TRP A 80 -13.02 1.87 10.46
CA TRP A 80 -13.12 1.13 9.21
C TRP A 80 -14.58 1.03 8.77
N LYS A 81 -14.84 1.35 7.51
CA LYS A 81 -16.13 1.22 6.85
C LYS A 81 -16.02 0.11 5.81
N LYS A 82 -16.98 -0.82 5.81
CA LYS A 82 -17.08 -1.86 4.79
C LYS A 82 -17.58 -1.23 3.48
N LEU A 83 -16.86 -1.46 2.39
CA LEU A 83 -17.24 -1.04 1.03
C LEU A 83 -17.91 -2.19 0.27
N SER A 84 -17.31 -3.38 0.35
CA SER A 84 -17.80 -4.62 -0.25
C SER A 84 -17.57 -5.78 0.72
N GLU A 85 -17.82 -7.03 0.31
CA GLU A 85 -17.56 -8.21 1.14
C GLU A 85 -16.10 -8.26 1.63
N ASN A 86 -15.15 -7.89 0.77
CA ASN A 86 -13.72 -8.00 1.01
C ASN A 86 -12.99 -6.65 1.10
N ASP A 87 -13.67 -5.54 0.77
CA ASP A 87 -13.05 -4.22 0.74
C ASP A 87 -13.48 -3.35 1.91
N TYR A 88 -12.50 -2.74 2.55
CA TYR A 88 -12.69 -1.89 3.71
C TYR A 88 -11.89 -0.61 3.55
N GLU A 89 -12.51 0.53 3.88
CA GLU A 89 -11.83 1.82 3.84
C GLU A 89 -11.76 2.46 5.23
N ARG A 90 -10.75 3.30 5.44
CA ARG A 90 -10.77 4.31 6.50
C ARG A 90 -10.13 5.59 6.02
N LYS A 91 -10.55 6.72 6.57
CA LYS A 91 -9.96 8.03 6.28
C LYS A 91 -8.99 8.41 7.39
N LEU A 92 -7.84 8.94 6.99
CA LEU A 92 -6.78 9.44 7.83
C LEU A 92 -6.59 10.93 7.54
N LYS A 93 -6.67 11.77 8.56
CA LYS A 93 -6.24 13.17 8.47
C LYS A 93 -4.79 13.22 8.94
N ILE A 94 -3.90 13.63 8.05
CA ILE A 94 -2.46 13.59 8.24
C ILE A 94 -1.93 15.01 8.12
N VAL A 95 -1.05 15.40 9.05
CA VAL A 95 -0.25 16.62 8.95
C VAL A 95 1.19 16.26 8.59
N ILE A 96 1.77 17.00 7.66
CA ILE A 96 3.18 16.87 7.29
C ILE A 96 4.01 17.53 8.40
N THR A 97 4.89 16.76 9.02
CA THR A 97 5.83 17.26 10.03
C THR A 97 7.24 17.43 9.47
N GLY A 98 7.45 16.97 8.23
CA GLY A 98 8.71 16.89 7.49
C GLY A 98 9.66 15.81 8.02
N ALA A 99 10.61 15.41 7.18
CA ALA A 99 11.59 14.36 7.45
C ALA A 99 13.00 14.88 7.15
N LYS A 100 14.02 14.16 7.64
CA LYS A 100 15.39 14.34 7.14
C LYS A 100 15.43 13.83 5.69
N GLY A 101 15.33 14.74 4.72
CA GLY A 101 15.25 14.46 3.29
C GLY A 101 14.04 15.09 2.61
N ASP A 102 13.91 14.85 1.30
CA ASP A 102 12.87 15.39 0.42
C ASP A 102 11.61 14.52 0.34
N LYS A 103 11.54 13.43 1.11
CA LYS A 103 10.42 12.47 1.06
C LYS A 103 9.87 12.16 2.44
N VAL A 104 8.56 12.20 2.52
CA VAL A 104 7.78 11.71 3.65
C VAL A 104 7.04 10.44 3.24
N SER A 105 6.71 9.57 4.21
CA SER A 105 5.99 8.34 3.88
C SER A 105 5.03 7.88 4.97
N ILE A 106 4.03 7.13 4.53
CA ILE A 106 3.15 6.34 5.40
C ILE A 106 3.12 4.90 4.90
N ASN A 107 3.25 3.96 5.83
CA ASN A 107 3.18 2.54 5.59
C ASN A 107 2.04 1.95 6.41
N ALA A 108 1.19 1.14 5.80
CA ALA A 108 0.23 0.30 6.48
C ALA A 108 0.74 -1.14 6.48
N ILE A 109 0.76 -1.75 7.65
CA ILE A 109 1.20 -3.13 7.85
C ILE A 109 0.06 -3.88 8.53
N ARG A 110 -0.36 -4.99 7.93
CA ARG A 110 -1.27 -5.93 8.55
C ARG A 110 -0.56 -7.28 8.64
N GLU A 111 -0.34 -7.75 9.85
CA GLU A 111 0.23 -9.08 10.10
C GLU A 111 -0.93 -10.08 10.27
N CYS A 112 -0.89 -11.20 9.55
CA CYS A 112 -1.76 -12.37 9.76
C CYS A 112 -0.98 -13.66 9.48
N GLU A 113 -1.55 -14.81 9.84
CA GLU A 113 -0.93 -16.14 9.65
C GLU A 113 -0.71 -16.51 8.16
N LYS A 114 -1.31 -15.76 7.23
CA LYS A 114 -1.23 -15.99 5.78
C LYS A 114 -0.42 -14.90 5.07
N ASP A 115 0.72 -14.51 5.66
CA ASP A 115 1.65 -13.49 5.13
C ASP A 115 1.10 -12.05 5.06
N GLY A 116 -0.08 -11.78 5.61
CA GLY A 116 -0.56 -10.43 5.88
C GLY A 116 -0.72 -9.55 4.63
N GLY A 117 -0.49 -8.25 4.81
CA GLY A 117 -0.48 -7.28 3.73
C GLY A 117 0.29 -6.02 4.09
N PHE A 118 0.79 -5.37 3.05
CA PHE A 118 1.59 -4.17 3.14
C PHE A 118 1.14 -3.15 2.09
N GLY A 119 1.07 -1.89 2.49
CA GLY A 119 0.87 -0.76 1.57
C GLY A 119 1.78 0.39 1.96
N SER A 120 2.26 1.15 0.98
CA SER A 120 3.10 2.33 1.20
C SER A 120 2.68 3.45 0.28
N MET A 121 2.72 4.68 0.80
CA MET A 121 2.60 5.90 0.03
C MET A 121 3.74 6.84 0.41
N LYS A 122 4.41 7.39 -0.60
CA LYS A 122 5.47 8.39 -0.45
C LYS A 122 5.01 9.69 -1.07
N LEU A 123 5.36 10.81 -0.47
CA LEU A 123 5.08 12.15 -0.99
C LEU A 123 6.36 12.97 -0.96
N GLU A 124 6.53 13.84 -1.95
CA GLU A 124 7.64 14.79 -1.99
C GLU A 124 7.36 15.94 -1.02
N THR A 125 8.38 16.35 -0.27
CA THR A 125 8.32 17.45 0.72
C THR A 125 9.49 18.39 0.50
N THR A 126 9.32 19.63 0.94
CA THR A 126 10.48 20.49 1.21
C THR A 126 11.31 19.86 2.35
N PRO A 127 12.64 19.71 2.17
CA PRO A 127 13.51 19.18 3.22
C PRO A 127 13.51 20.09 4.44
N ILE A 128 13.59 19.48 5.63
CA ILE A 128 13.96 20.20 6.85
C ILE A 128 15.46 19.99 7.03
N GLU A 129 16.21 21.08 7.19
CA GLU A 129 17.63 21.08 7.55
C GLU A 129 17.89 20.41 8.92
#